data_AF-A0A0E3UI61-F1
#
_entry.id   AF-A0A0E3UI61-F1
#
_cell.length_a   1.000
_cell.length_b   1.000
_cell.length_c   1.000
_cell.angle_alpha   90.00
_cell.angle_beta   90.00
_cell.angle_gamma   90.00
#
_symmetry.space_group_name_H-M   'P 1'
#
loop_
_entity.id
_entity.type
_entity.pdbx_description
1 polymer ?
#
loop_
_entity_poly.entity_id
_entity_poly.type
_entity_poly.pdbx_seq_one_letter_code
_entity_poly.pdbx_strand_id
1 'polypeptide(L)'
;MITAAVSVAAHWAGTSAFANGADFTPLSKPQYKLYSVCSNKIDASKEDLRLIAENFEFYHGKFQPEQADAIREINPAFKCLTYINSTYTQSEADVRLVESQYRDCLSMLVAARLSQSIEAGSTKFRVEPAGDGQKSGGKEVPIPIRASTIAGDYSSIENGKPSTKFYVFWIRIGDELMRVNQFIPATGDIEVARSFAGTASAAHPAKANVFSPVYLGFDRSPKSKESANTSSRGNYPNGHDDKLRYVLDPAYRKGYLFQGETVLKAMQENRVDGVWMDTLNTGTFNLSDCLGRAAAGKVWDFAKNQPYAPDDFRLGQEKKVAFIGQFINERLGKFPFLVANNLTDAYAPGRGGLKLLLMATEVKPRPLDAYCMEGGLELQSPEKWKKRIVMLMDAAQSGLAAAPIWANAGSPSYAESEPDTPGRDKAERFGYASYLLGVEKEGKTLMGTYAFYQANGKRFVKIHPMYYYPIGYPAVTVKPNEFGKYLMKDVPVYHRSFTNGLVLVNSSDQDCPVKLEETYFDPDTRQLVTTVTMSAGTGKILLNKP
;
A
#
# COMPACT_ATOMS: atom_id res chain seq x y z
N MET A 1 30.01 -28.16 28.03
CA MET A 1 28.65 -27.59 27.94
C MET A 1 28.50 -26.53 29.01
N ILE A 2 28.62 -25.25 28.66
CA ILE A 2 28.17 -24.12 29.49
C ILE A 2 27.56 -23.12 28.52
N THR A 3 26.26 -22.88 28.61
CA THR A 3 25.53 -21.92 27.79
C THR A 3 25.66 -20.53 28.42
N ALA A 4 26.49 -19.67 27.84
CA ALA A 4 26.57 -18.28 28.26
C ALA A 4 25.36 -17.51 27.71
N ALA A 5 24.42 -17.14 28.58
CA ALA A 5 23.37 -16.19 28.25
C ALA A 5 23.99 -14.78 28.17
N VAL A 6 24.20 -14.28 26.96
CA VAL A 6 24.71 -12.92 26.74
C VAL A 6 23.59 -11.92 26.98
N SER A 7 23.75 -11.08 28.01
CA SER A 7 22.84 -9.97 28.30
C SER A 7 22.85 -8.93 27.17
N VAL A 8 21.67 -8.42 26.85
CA VAL A 8 21.38 -7.49 25.73
C VAL A 8 22.12 -6.15 25.86
N ALA A 9 22.67 -5.84 27.04
CA ALA A 9 23.58 -4.69 27.23
C ALA A 9 24.85 -4.75 26.36
N ALA A 10 25.25 -5.92 25.84
CA ALA A 10 26.55 -6.11 25.19
C ALA A 10 26.67 -5.61 23.74
N HIS A 11 25.57 -5.39 23.00
CA HIS A 11 25.67 -4.95 21.58
C HIS A 11 25.95 -3.44 21.39
N TRP A 12 25.95 -2.65 22.47
CA TRP A 12 26.49 -1.28 22.47
C TRP A 12 28.01 -1.21 22.73
N ALA A 13 28.65 -2.31 23.09
CA ALA A 13 30.09 -2.35 23.40
C ALA A 13 31.00 -2.43 22.16
N GLY A 14 30.42 -2.31 20.95
CA GLY A 14 31.08 -2.62 19.67
C GLY A 14 31.90 -1.50 19.02
N THR A 15 31.96 -0.29 19.59
CA THR A 15 32.77 0.81 19.03
C THR A 15 33.37 1.73 20.11
N SER A 16 34.71 1.81 20.09
CA SER A 16 35.56 2.91 20.58
C SER A 16 35.35 3.44 22.01
N ALA A 17 36.39 3.28 22.84
CA ALA A 17 36.53 3.96 24.11
C ALA A 17 36.74 5.48 23.91
N PHE A 18 35.66 6.25 23.86
CA PHE A 18 35.69 7.71 23.99
C PHE A 18 35.56 8.10 25.47
N ALA A 19 36.63 8.68 26.01
CA ALA A 19 36.69 9.14 27.40
C ALA A 19 35.91 10.45 27.60
N ASN A 20 35.35 10.62 28.80
CA ASN A 20 34.80 11.88 29.34
C ASN A 20 33.62 12.51 28.57
N GLY A 21 32.78 11.70 27.92
CA GLY A 21 31.39 12.08 27.61
C GLY A 21 30.49 11.81 28.81
N ALA A 22 29.56 12.72 29.11
CA ALA A 22 28.63 12.56 30.23
C ALA A 22 27.64 11.38 30.05
N ASP A 23 27.08 10.89 31.15
CA ASP A 23 26.32 9.63 31.26
C ASP A 23 24.96 9.65 30.54
N PHE A 24 24.99 9.61 29.20
CA PHE A 24 23.82 9.44 28.37
C PHE A 24 23.15 8.08 28.63
N THR A 25 21.90 8.12 29.09
CA THR A 25 21.10 6.93 29.36
C THR A 25 19.94 6.82 28.37
N PRO A 26 19.98 5.88 27.40
CA PRO A 26 18.85 5.65 26.50
C PRO A 26 17.65 5.07 27.24
N LEU A 27 16.46 5.29 26.70
CA LEU A 27 15.22 4.67 27.19
C LEU A 27 15.28 3.13 27.07
N SER A 28 14.55 2.43 27.92
CA SER A 28 14.38 0.97 27.83
C SER A 28 13.41 0.52 26.73
N LYS A 29 12.68 1.45 26.11
CA LYS A 29 11.76 1.25 24.99
C LYS A 29 11.80 2.47 24.04
N PRO A 30 11.39 2.32 22.77
CA PRO A 30 11.25 3.44 21.85
C PRO A 30 10.39 4.57 22.43
N GLN A 31 10.82 5.83 22.27
CA GLN A 31 10.07 7.02 22.71
C GLN A 31 8.71 7.14 22.01
N TYR A 32 8.62 6.66 20.77
CA TYR A 32 7.42 6.68 19.94
C TYR A 32 7.12 5.26 19.44
N LYS A 33 5.82 4.98 19.25
CA LYS A 33 5.32 3.69 18.77
C LYS A 33 5.92 3.34 17.40
N LEU A 34 6.48 2.13 17.30
CA LEU A 34 7.01 1.60 16.05
C LEU A 34 6.09 0.51 15.47
N TYR A 35 6.15 0.31 14.16
CA TYR A 35 5.72 -0.92 13.50
C TYR A 35 6.79 -1.37 12.49
N SER A 36 6.75 -2.64 12.07
CA SER A 36 7.68 -3.16 11.07
C SER A 36 7.00 -3.94 9.95
N VAL A 37 7.65 -3.97 8.80
CA VAL A 37 7.25 -4.70 7.60
C VAL A 37 8.36 -5.67 7.20
N CYS A 38 8.00 -6.86 6.71
CA CYS A 38 8.83 -7.65 5.80
C CYS A 38 7.97 -8.46 4.83
N SER A 39 8.25 -8.29 3.53
CA SER A 39 7.57 -8.98 2.42
C SER A 39 7.84 -10.50 2.37
N ASN A 40 8.91 -10.95 3.02
CA ASN A 40 9.47 -12.30 2.91
C ASN A 40 9.09 -13.21 4.10
N LYS A 41 9.19 -14.54 3.88
CA LYS A 41 9.25 -15.51 5.00
C LYS A 41 10.60 -15.36 5.70
N ILE A 42 10.60 -15.42 7.02
CA ILE A 42 11.80 -15.25 7.85
C ILE A 42 11.91 -16.39 8.86
N ASP A 43 13.12 -16.92 8.99
CA ASP A 43 13.51 -17.78 10.09
C ASP A 43 14.11 -16.91 11.20
N ALA A 44 13.23 -16.38 12.06
CA ALA A 44 13.60 -15.48 13.15
C ALA A 44 13.97 -16.30 14.40
N SER A 45 15.10 -15.97 15.01
CA SER A 45 15.52 -16.57 16.28
C SER A 45 14.63 -16.12 17.44
N LYS A 46 14.71 -16.81 18.60
CA LYS A 46 13.97 -16.40 19.80
C LYS A 46 14.28 -14.96 20.23
N GLU A 47 15.52 -14.51 20.04
CA GLU A 47 15.94 -13.15 20.36
C GLU A 47 15.35 -12.13 19.38
N ASP A 48 15.30 -12.46 18.08
CA ASP A 48 14.64 -11.62 17.07
C ASP A 48 13.15 -11.44 17.39
N LEU A 49 12.46 -12.52 17.77
CA LEU A 49 11.05 -12.49 18.15
C LEU A 49 10.83 -11.65 19.43
N ARG A 50 11.73 -11.75 20.42
CA ARG A 50 11.71 -10.94 21.64
C ARG A 50 11.89 -9.45 21.35
N LEU A 51 12.91 -9.10 20.56
CA LEU A 51 13.16 -7.72 20.12
C LEU A 51 11.97 -7.16 19.33
N ILE A 52 11.31 -7.98 18.51
CA ILE A 52 10.09 -7.57 17.81
C ILE A 52 8.93 -7.32 18.79
N ALA A 53 8.66 -8.27 19.68
CA ALA A 53 7.55 -8.19 20.65
C ALA A 53 7.66 -6.99 21.60
N GLU A 54 8.88 -6.62 22.01
CA GLU A 54 9.12 -5.55 22.99
C GLU A 54 9.05 -4.12 22.40
N ASN A 55 9.37 -3.97 21.11
CA ASN A 55 9.66 -2.66 20.50
C ASN A 55 8.65 -2.21 19.42
N PHE A 56 7.81 -3.11 18.90
CA PHE A 56 6.79 -2.77 17.90
C PHE A 56 5.38 -3.07 18.40
N GLU A 57 4.40 -2.29 17.95
CA GLU A 57 2.97 -2.51 18.23
C GLU A 57 2.39 -3.61 17.32
N PHE A 58 2.83 -3.63 16.07
CA PHE A 58 2.43 -4.63 15.09
C PHE A 58 3.52 -4.91 14.06
N TYR A 59 3.38 -6.05 13.39
CA TYR A 59 4.25 -6.46 12.30
C TYR A 59 3.47 -7.03 11.13
N HIS A 60 3.79 -6.54 9.93
CA HIS A 60 3.29 -7.07 8.67
C HIS A 60 4.35 -7.98 8.05
N GLY A 61 4.04 -9.28 7.90
CA GLY A 61 4.91 -10.22 7.18
C GLY A 61 4.49 -11.68 7.31
N LYS A 62 5.38 -12.60 6.92
CA LYS A 62 5.09 -14.04 6.83
C LYS A 62 5.76 -14.85 7.93
N PHE A 63 5.36 -14.60 9.17
CA PHE A 63 5.68 -15.49 10.29
C PHE A 63 5.02 -16.86 10.12
N GLN A 64 5.62 -17.90 10.68
CA GLN A 64 4.94 -19.17 10.94
C GLN A 64 4.03 -19.02 12.18
N PRO A 65 2.96 -19.82 12.31
CA PRO A 65 2.05 -19.74 13.45
C PRO A 65 2.77 -19.78 14.81
N GLU A 66 3.81 -20.61 14.94
CA GLU A 66 4.59 -20.79 16.16
C GLU A 66 5.42 -19.55 16.51
N GLN A 67 5.89 -18.79 15.51
CA GLN A 67 6.58 -17.52 15.71
C GLN A 67 5.61 -16.42 16.15
N ALA A 68 4.40 -16.39 15.60
CA ALA A 68 3.35 -15.45 16.00
C ALA A 68 2.88 -15.73 17.44
N ASP A 69 2.73 -17.00 17.80
CA ASP A 69 2.35 -17.41 19.16
C ASP A 69 3.47 -17.09 20.17
N ALA A 70 4.74 -17.35 19.85
CA ALA A 70 5.88 -16.97 20.69
C ALA A 70 6.03 -15.45 20.90
N ILE A 71 5.70 -14.62 19.90
CA ILE A 71 5.63 -13.16 20.05
C ILE A 71 4.53 -12.76 21.04
N ARG A 72 3.36 -13.42 20.98
CA ARG A 72 2.22 -13.13 21.86
C ARG A 72 2.41 -13.59 23.30
N GLU A 73 3.20 -14.63 23.54
CA GLU A 73 3.62 -15.02 24.89
C GLU A 73 4.43 -13.90 25.58
N ILE A 74 5.21 -13.14 24.81
CA ILE A 74 6.02 -12.01 25.30
C ILE A 74 5.18 -10.72 25.35
N ASN A 75 4.36 -10.47 24.34
CA ASN A 75 3.48 -9.30 24.25
C ASN A 75 2.08 -9.68 23.71
N PRO A 76 1.10 -9.98 24.57
CA PRO A 76 -0.26 -10.34 24.15
C PRO A 76 -1.01 -9.23 23.39
N ALA A 77 -0.57 -7.97 23.51
CA ALA A 77 -1.15 -6.85 22.78
C ALA A 77 -0.66 -6.76 21.32
N PHE A 78 0.49 -7.36 21.00
CA PHE A 78 1.10 -7.34 19.68
C PHE A 78 0.14 -7.82 18.58
N LYS A 79 0.26 -7.28 17.37
CA LYS A 79 -0.56 -7.69 16.21
C LYS A 79 0.30 -8.24 15.08
N CYS A 80 0.10 -9.51 14.74
CA CYS A 80 0.67 -10.10 13.54
C CYS A 80 -0.30 -9.92 12.37
N LEU A 81 0.17 -9.36 11.25
CA LEU A 81 -0.64 -9.09 10.05
C LEU A 81 -0.03 -9.78 8.83
N THR A 82 -0.88 -10.33 7.96
CA THR A 82 -0.44 -10.82 6.64
C THR A 82 -0.87 -9.89 5.51
N TYR A 83 -0.13 -9.90 4.40
CA TYR A 83 -0.50 -9.19 3.18
C TYR A 83 -1.76 -9.82 2.56
N ILE A 84 -2.73 -8.99 2.16
CA ILE A 84 -3.70 -9.36 1.13
C ILE A 84 -3.80 -8.25 0.09
N ASN A 85 -4.04 -8.60 -1.17
CA ASN A 85 -4.49 -7.59 -2.12
C ASN A 85 -6.01 -7.35 -1.99
N SER A 86 -6.39 -6.08 -1.80
CA SER A 86 -7.80 -5.74 -1.55
C SER A 86 -8.61 -5.37 -2.80
N THR A 87 -7.95 -5.17 -3.96
CA THR A 87 -8.57 -4.53 -5.14
C THR A 87 -8.49 -5.41 -6.40
N TYR A 88 -7.64 -6.43 -6.44
CA TYR A 88 -7.53 -7.38 -7.56
C TYR A 88 -7.17 -8.80 -7.11
N THR A 89 -7.46 -9.78 -7.97
CA THR A 89 -7.02 -11.18 -7.80
C THR A 89 -5.50 -11.27 -7.77
N GLN A 90 -4.93 -12.00 -6.81
CA GLN A 90 -3.49 -12.12 -6.62
C GLN A 90 -2.92 -13.43 -7.17
N SER A 91 -3.67 -14.53 -7.01
CA SER A 91 -3.28 -15.90 -7.39
C SER A 91 -4.12 -16.48 -8.55
N GLU A 92 -3.61 -17.53 -9.19
CA GLU A 92 -4.35 -18.31 -10.21
C GLU A 92 -5.65 -18.91 -9.65
N ALA A 93 -5.66 -19.29 -8.38
CA ALA A 93 -6.84 -19.82 -7.70
C ALA A 93 -7.89 -18.71 -7.48
N ASP A 94 -7.45 -17.48 -7.17
CA ASP A 94 -8.34 -16.31 -7.07
C ASP A 94 -8.99 -16.05 -8.43
N VAL A 95 -8.21 -16.11 -9.53
CA VAL A 95 -8.72 -15.93 -10.89
C VAL A 95 -9.77 -16.99 -11.24
N ARG A 96 -9.48 -18.28 -11.00
CA ARG A 96 -10.46 -19.36 -11.15
C ARG A 96 -11.72 -19.12 -10.32
N LEU A 97 -11.56 -18.67 -9.08
CA LEU A 97 -12.67 -18.45 -8.17
C LEU A 97 -13.55 -17.26 -8.61
N VAL A 98 -12.96 -16.14 -9.01
CA VAL A 98 -13.75 -14.99 -9.48
C VAL A 98 -14.42 -15.27 -10.80
N GLU A 99 -13.79 -16.00 -11.72
CA GLU A 99 -14.46 -16.43 -12.93
C GLU A 99 -15.61 -17.41 -12.62
N SER A 100 -15.41 -18.39 -11.74
CA SER A 100 -16.47 -19.39 -11.44
C SER A 100 -17.65 -18.86 -10.64
N GLN A 101 -17.45 -17.91 -9.73
CA GLN A 101 -18.49 -17.51 -8.77
C GLN A 101 -18.77 -16.00 -8.69
N TYR A 102 -17.88 -15.15 -9.23
CA TYR A 102 -17.88 -13.71 -8.95
C TYR A 102 -17.65 -12.80 -10.18
N ARG A 103 -17.95 -13.23 -11.42
CA ARG A 103 -17.74 -12.40 -12.63
C ARG A 103 -18.51 -11.07 -12.60
N ASP A 104 -19.64 -11.06 -11.90
CA ASP A 104 -20.49 -9.89 -11.67
C ASP A 104 -19.89 -8.88 -10.67
N CYS A 105 -18.91 -9.29 -9.85
CA CYS A 105 -18.18 -8.39 -8.96
C CYS A 105 -16.92 -7.78 -9.58
N LEU A 106 -16.64 -8.04 -10.85
CA LEU A 106 -15.44 -7.54 -11.51
C LEU A 106 -15.68 -6.13 -12.05
N SER A 107 -14.73 -5.22 -11.79
CA SER A 107 -14.70 -3.88 -12.37
C SER A 107 -14.76 -3.98 -13.90
N MET A 108 -15.62 -3.18 -14.52
CA MET A 108 -15.73 -3.07 -15.97
C MET A 108 -15.56 -1.64 -16.45
N LEU A 109 -15.27 -1.47 -17.74
CA LEU A 109 -15.27 -0.19 -18.44
C LEU A 109 -16.12 -0.28 -19.71
N VAL A 110 -16.60 0.86 -20.23
CA VAL A 110 -17.27 0.88 -21.54
C VAL A 110 -16.21 0.69 -22.63
N ALA A 111 -16.30 -0.42 -23.34
CA ALA A 111 -15.40 -0.75 -24.45
C ALA A 111 -15.93 -0.22 -25.79
N ALA A 112 -17.23 -0.37 -26.02
CA ALA A 112 -17.88 -0.10 -27.28
C ALA A 112 -19.37 0.24 -27.08
N ARG A 113 -20.10 0.46 -28.17
CA ARG A 113 -21.56 0.46 -28.21
C ARG A 113 -22.05 -0.49 -29.29
N LEU A 114 -23.26 -1.02 -29.17
CA LEU A 114 -23.91 -1.74 -30.26
C LEU A 114 -24.20 -0.79 -31.44
N SER A 115 -23.79 -1.12 -32.66
CA SER A 115 -24.12 -0.30 -33.84
C SER A 115 -25.57 -0.50 -34.33
N GLN A 116 -26.20 -1.62 -33.96
CA GLN A 116 -27.61 -1.94 -34.22
C GLN A 116 -28.21 -2.70 -33.03
N SER A 117 -29.54 -2.76 -32.94
CA SER A 117 -30.22 -3.64 -31.99
C SER A 117 -29.90 -5.11 -32.27
N ILE A 118 -29.87 -5.94 -31.24
CA ILE A 118 -29.65 -7.39 -31.33
C ILE A 118 -30.77 -8.13 -30.62
N GLU A 119 -31.20 -9.25 -31.19
CA GLU A 119 -32.19 -10.13 -30.58
C GLU A 119 -31.53 -11.07 -29.56
N ALA A 120 -32.33 -11.69 -28.69
CA ALA A 120 -31.83 -12.67 -27.72
C ALA A 120 -31.05 -13.83 -28.36
N GLY A 121 -31.45 -14.26 -29.56
CA GLY A 121 -30.77 -15.32 -30.32
C GLY A 121 -29.56 -14.87 -31.17
N SER A 122 -29.27 -13.56 -31.26
CA SER A 122 -28.20 -13.05 -32.13
C SER A 122 -26.80 -13.40 -31.57
N THR A 123 -26.09 -14.33 -32.22
CA THR A 123 -24.71 -14.69 -31.88
C THR A 123 -23.65 -13.87 -32.62
N LYS A 124 -24.03 -13.17 -33.69
CA LYS A 124 -23.16 -12.28 -34.48
C LYS A 124 -23.77 -10.90 -34.58
N PHE A 125 -22.96 -9.87 -34.34
CA PHE A 125 -23.36 -8.47 -34.44
C PHE A 125 -22.14 -7.57 -34.65
N ARG A 126 -22.35 -6.26 -34.66
CA ARG A 126 -21.29 -5.26 -34.79
C ARG A 126 -21.32 -4.28 -33.62
N VAL A 127 -20.13 -3.82 -33.25
CA VAL A 127 -19.92 -2.79 -32.24
C VAL A 127 -19.12 -1.62 -32.82
N GLU A 128 -19.38 -0.43 -32.31
CA GLU A 128 -18.69 0.82 -32.64
C GLU A 128 -17.91 1.36 -31.43
N PRO A 129 -16.84 2.16 -31.63
CA PRO A 129 -16.10 2.75 -30.51
C PRO A 129 -16.99 3.55 -29.56
N ALA A 130 -16.71 3.49 -28.26
CA ALA A 130 -17.45 4.25 -27.26
C ALA A 130 -17.06 5.75 -27.31
N GLY A 131 -18.06 6.62 -27.46
CA GLY A 131 -17.88 8.07 -27.63
C GLY A 131 -17.76 8.47 -29.11
N ASP A 132 -17.42 9.73 -29.37
CA ASP A 132 -17.52 10.36 -30.69
C ASP A 132 -16.36 9.98 -31.65
N GLY A 133 -16.01 8.70 -31.71
CA GLY A 133 -14.93 8.17 -32.54
C GLY A 133 -13.56 8.67 -32.12
N GLN A 134 -13.20 8.51 -30.83
CA GLN A 134 -12.00 9.09 -30.21
C GLN A 134 -10.73 8.90 -31.05
N LYS A 135 -10.34 9.95 -31.79
CA LYS A 135 -9.03 10.07 -32.44
C LYS A 135 -8.02 10.61 -31.43
N SER A 136 -7.27 9.73 -30.78
CA SER A 136 -6.17 10.14 -29.91
C SER A 136 -4.97 10.58 -30.76
N GLY A 137 -4.77 11.89 -30.92
CA GLY A 137 -3.73 12.43 -31.79
C GLY A 137 -3.95 12.10 -33.27
N GLY A 138 -5.20 12.17 -33.73
CA GLY A 138 -5.58 11.90 -35.13
C GLY A 138 -5.68 10.41 -35.51
N LYS A 139 -5.17 9.50 -34.67
CA LYS A 139 -5.22 8.05 -34.90
C LYS A 139 -6.48 7.43 -34.29
N GLU A 140 -7.09 6.52 -35.05
CA GLU A 140 -8.18 5.67 -34.56
C GLU A 140 -7.72 4.85 -33.36
N VAL A 141 -8.55 4.82 -32.31
CA VAL A 141 -8.27 4.12 -31.06
C VAL A 141 -8.98 2.76 -31.10
N PRO A 142 -8.25 1.62 -31.09
CA PRO A 142 -8.88 0.31 -31.19
C PRO A 142 -9.88 0.03 -30.06
N ILE A 143 -10.97 -0.65 -30.39
CA ILE A 143 -11.97 -1.10 -29.41
C ILE A 143 -11.30 -2.13 -28.45
N PRO A 144 -11.37 -1.96 -27.11
CA PRO A 144 -10.80 -2.90 -26.16
C PRO A 144 -11.68 -4.14 -25.95
N ILE A 145 -11.71 -4.96 -27.00
CA ILE A 145 -12.30 -6.30 -27.02
C ILE A 145 -11.24 -7.26 -27.58
N ARG A 146 -11.21 -8.48 -27.06
CA ARG A 146 -10.46 -9.60 -27.64
C ARG A 146 -11.36 -10.81 -27.80
N ALA A 147 -11.02 -11.70 -28.73
CA ALA A 147 -11.51 -13.07 -28.68
C ALA A 147 -10.89 -13.82 -27.50
N SER A 148 -11.65 -14.74 -26.90
CA SER A 148 -11.13 -15.78 -26.01
C SER A 148 -10.15 -16.66 -26.78
N THR A 149 -9.09 -17.13 -26.12
CA THR A 149 -8.14 -18.08 -26.73
C THR A 149 -8.46 -19.54 -26.41
N ILE A 150 -9.49 -19.79 -25.59
CA ILE A 150 -10.01 -21.12 -25.26
C ILE A 150 -11.55 -21.13 -25.27
N ALA A 151 -12.14 -22.29 -25.58
CA ALA A 151 -13.59 -22.48 -25.72
C ALA A 151 -14.31 -22.93 -24.43
N GLY A 152 -13.64 -22.87 -23.27
CA GLY A 152 -14.24 -23.14 -21.98
C GLY A 152 -14.88 -21.89 -21.36
N ASP A 153 -15.22 -21.99 -20.07
CA ASP A 153 -15.73 -20.87 -19.27
C ASP A 153 -14.61 -20.10 -18.57
N TYR A 154 -13.47 -20.74 -18.29
CA TYR A 154 -12.49 -20.28 -17.32
C TYR A 154 -11.06 -20.28 -17.89
N SER A 155 -10.30 -19.20 -17.69
CA SER A 155 -8.90 -18.99 -18.14
C SER A 155 -7.92 -20.05 -17.60
N SER A 156 -6.78 -20.30 -18.26
CA SER A 156 -5.85 -21.43 -18.03
C SER A 156 -4.36 -21.03 -18.26
N ILE A 157 -3.33 -21.68 -17.66
CA ILE A 157 -1.91 -21.59 -18.13
C ILE A 157 -1.58 -22.78 -19.03
N GLU A 158 -1.98 -23.96 -18.60
CA GLU A 158 -2.40 -25.08 -19.46
C GLU A 158 -3.84 -25.40 -19.06
N ASN A 159 -4.44 -26.48 -19.55
CA ASN A 159 -5.72 -26.98 -19.04
C ASN A 159 -5.66 -27.17 -17.51
N GLY A 160 -6.04 -26.13 -16.73
CA GLY A 160 -5.78 -26.07 -15.28
C GLY A 160 -5.50 -24.70 -14.62
N LYS A 161 -4.81 -23.71 -15.23
CA LYS A 161 -3.97 -22.76 -14.42
C LYS A 161 -4.01 -21.18 -14.52
N PRO A 162 -5.06 -20.50 -15.01
CA PRO A 162 -5.09 -19.07 -15.50
C PRO A 162 -3.86 -18.27 -15.99
N SER A 163 -3.78 -17.91 -17.28
CA SER A 163 -2.72 -17.06 -17.88
C SER A 163 -3.20 -15.92 -18.78
N THR A 164 -2.29 -14.99 -19.11
CA THR A 164 -2.48 -13.97 -20.15
C THR A 164 -2.59 -14.54 -21.57
N LYS A 165 -2.24 -15.81 -21.81
CA LYS A 165 -2.19 -16.44 -23.13
C LYS A 165 -3.38 -17.35 -23.40
N PHE A 166 -3.84 -18.12 -22.41
CA PHE A 166 -5.03 -18.96 -22.53
C PHE A 166 -6.13 -18.40 -21.61
N TYR A 167 -6.89 -17.43 -22.11
CA TYR A 167 -7.89 -16.72 -21.32
C TYR A 167 -9.27 -16.83 -21.95
N VAL A 168 -10.29 -16.72 -21.11
CA VAL A 168 -11.66 -16.48 -21.55
C VAL A 168 -11.95 -14.99 -21.45
N PHE A 169 -12.36 -14.39 -22.56
CA PHE A 169 -12.77 -12.99 -22.61
C PHE A 169 -14.27 -12.91 -22.85
N TRP A 170 -14.92 -12.06 -22.07
CA TRP A 170 -16.34 -11.81 -22.18
C TRP A 170 -16.61 -10.31 -22.18
N ILE A 171 -17.79 -9.96 -22.68
CA ILE A 171 -18.37 -8.62 -22.57
C ILE A 171 -19.64 -8.69 -21.72
N ARG A 172 -20.10 -7.53 -21.25
CA ARG A 172 -21.42 -7.36 -20.61
C ARG A 172 -22.26 -6.37 -21.42
N ILE A 173 -23.55 -6.66 -21.59
CA ILE A 173 -24.56 -5.71 -22.09
C ILE A 173 -25.80 -5.87 -21.21
N GLY A 174 -26.28 -4.79 -20.58
CA GLY A 174 -27.26 -4.90 -19.50
C GLY A 174 -26.75 -5.82 -18.39
N ASP A 175 -27.51 -6.86 -18.04
CA ASP A 175 -27.11 -7.91 -17.10
C ASP A 175 -26.64 -9.22 -17.77
N GLU A 176 -26.58 -9.25 -19.10
CA GLU A 176 -26.09 -10.41 -19.83
C GLU A 176 -24.56 -10.37 -19.97
N LEU A 177 -23.92 -11.50 -19.66
CA LEU A 177 -22.53 -11.77 -20.01
C LEU A 177 -22.50 -12.59 -21.29
N MET A 178 -21.57 -12.27 -22.19
CA MET A 178 -21.37 -12.99 -23.46
C MET A 178 -19.90 -13.29 -23.65
N ARG A 179 -19.52 -14.56 -23.87
CA ARG A 179 -18.13 -14.91 -24.18
C ARG A 179 -17.83 -14.54 -25.63
N VAL A 180 -16.74 -13.82 -25.85
CA VAL A 180 -16.31 -13.45 -27.21
C VAL A 180 -15.52 -14.62 -27.81
N ASN A 181 -16.07 -15.21 -28.87
CA ASN A 181 -15.42 -16.30 -29.63
C ASN A 181 -14.56 -15.73 -30.77
N GLN A 182 -15.02 -14.66 -31.42
CA GLN A 182 -14.28 -13.97 -32.49
C GLN A 182 -14.53 -12.46 -32.40
N PHE A 183 -13.52 -11.66 -32.75
CA PHE A 183 -13.65 -10.21 -32.90
C PHE A 183 -12.76 -9.74 -34.07
N ILE A 184 -13.29 -8.89 -34.95
CA ILE A 184 -12.61 -8.32 -36.11
C ILE A 184 -12.46 -6.81 -35.87
N PRO A 185 -11.30 -6.32 -35.39
CA PRO A 185 -11.14 -4.91 -34.98
C PRO A 185 -11.39 -3.89 -36.09
N ALA A 186 -11.15 -4.25 -37.35
CA ALA A 186 -11.29 -3.37 -38.50
C ALA A 186 -12.75 -3.07 -38.91
N THR A 187 -13.70 -3.93 -38.55
CA THR A 187 -15.12 -3.75 -38.86
C THR A 187 -15.99 -3.62 -37.62
N GLY A 188 -15.46 -3.96 -36.44
CA GLY A 188 -16.23 -4.07 -35.20
C GLY A 188 -17.12 -5.32 -35.16
N ASP A 189 -17.01 -6.24 -36.11
CA ASP A 189 -17.81 -7.47 -36.13
C ASP A 189 -17.35 -8.42 -35.01
N ILE A 190 -18.32 -8.99 -34.30
CA ILE A 190 -18.10 -9.84 -33.14
C ILE A 190 -19.00 -11.08 -33.20
N GLU A 191 -18.44 -12.23 -32.80
CA GLU A 191 -19.17 -13.48 -32.60
C GLU A 191 -19.04 -13.92 -31.15
N VAL A 192 -20.17 -14.25 -30.53
CA VAL A 192 -20.26 -14.55 -29.10
C VAL A 192 -21.02 -15.83 -28.79
N ALA A 193 -20.69 -16.45 -27.66
CA ALA A 193 -21.61 -17.35 -26.96
C ALA A 193 -22.48 -16.51 -26.00
N ARG A 194 -23.79 -16.55 -26.22
CA ARG A 194 -24.83 -15.89 -25.41
C ARG A 194 -25.12 -16.68 -24.12
N SER A 195 -25.85 -16.10 -23.18
CA SER A 195 -26.14 -16.71 -21.85
C SER A 195 -24.89 -17.19 -21.11
N PHE A 196 -23.75 -16.50 -21.27
CA PHE A 196 -22.50 -16.94 -20.67
C PHE A 196 -22.54 -16.80 -19.15
N ALA A 197 -21.81 -17.66 -18.43
CA ALA A 197 -21.73 -17.65 -16.98
C ALA A 197 -23.09 -17.77 -16.25
N GLY A 198 -24.09 -18.41 -16.86
CA GLY A 198 -25.43 -18.56 -16.29
C GLY A 198 -26.31 -17.31 -16.36
N THR A 199 -25.90 -16.26 -17.09
CA THR A 199 -26.77 -15.12 -17.39
C THR A 199 -27.83 -15.47 -18.44
N ALA A 200 -28.90 -14.69 -18.53
CA ALA A 200 -29.97 -14.92 -19.51
C ALA A 200 -29.72 -14.12 -20.80
N SER A 201 -29.96 -14.74 -21.96
CA SER A 201 -29.96 -14.05 -23.25
C SER A 201 -31.11 -13.04 -23.35
N ALA A 202 -30.80 -11.78 -23.66
CA ALA A 202 -31.79 -10.72 -23.82
C ALA A 202 -31.69 -10.00 -25.17
N ALA A 203 -32.77 -9.34 -25.61
CA ALA A 203 -32.68 -8.37 -26.69
C ALA A 203 -32.04 -7.07 -26.15
N HIS A 204 -31.15 -6.45 -26.92
CA HIS A 204 -30.47 -5.20 -26.52
C HIS A 204 -30.60 -4.15 -27.63
N PRO A 205 -30.93 -2.89 -27.29
CA PRO A 205 -31.16 -1.85 -28.30
C PRO A 205 -29.84 -1.35 -28.93
N ALA A 206 -29.96 -0.78 -30.13
CA ALA A 206 -28.87 -0.01 -30.74
C ALA A 206 -28.32 1.04 -29.77
N LYS A 207 -27.01 1.29 -29.85
CA LYS A 207 -26.23 2.19 -28.99
C LYS A 207 -26.12 1.76 -27.51
N ALA A 208 -26.64 0.59 -27.11
CA ALA A 208 -26.37 0.05 -25.77
C ALA A 208 -24.86 -0.08 -25.52
N ASN A 209 -24.41 0.30 -24.32
CA ASN A 209 -23.01 0.21 -23.92
C ASN A 209 -22.58 -1.27 -23.83
N VAL A 210 -21.44 -1.57 -24.43
CA VAL A 210 -20.77 -2.86 -24.35
C VAL A 210 -19.58 -2.71 -23.41
N PHE A 211 -19.61 -3.43 -22.30
CA PHE A 211 -18.60 -3.34 -21.25
C PHE A 211 -17.58 -4.47 -21.36
N SER A 212 -16.32 -4.21 -20.99
CA SER A 212 -15.29 -5.25 -20.84
C SER A 212 -14.62 -5.22 -19.45
N PRO A 213 -14.08 -6.36 -18.97
CA PRO A 213 -13.39 -6.44 -17.69
C PRO A 213 -12.16 -5.52 -17.61
N VAL A 214 -11.91 -5.00 -16.42
CA VAL A 214 -10.70 -4.24 -16.08
C VAL A 214 -9.67 -5.18 -15.45
N TYR A 215 -8.42 -5.02 -15.88
CA TYR A 215 -7.28 -5.84 -15.47
C TYR A 215 -6.26 -5.00 -14.69
N LEU A 216 -5.30 -5.68 -14.05
CA LEU A 216 -4.10 -5.02 -13.56
C LEU A 216 -3.04 -4.92 -14.65
N GLY A 217 -2.25 -3.85 -14.62
CA GLY A 217 -0.95 -3.77 -15.26
C GLY A 217 -0.92 -3.10 -16.60
N PHE A 218 -1.25 -1.80 -16.63
CA PHE A 218 -1.16 -1.02 -17.87
C PHE A 218 0.29 -0.79 -18.31
N ASP A 219 0.47 -0.72 -19.62
CA ASP A 219 1.76 -0.48 -20.25
C ASP A 219 2.10 1.01 -20.18
N ARG A 220 2.86 1.39 -19.14
CA ARG A 220 3.62 2.65 -19.13
C ARG A 220 4.70 2.56 -20.19
N SER A 221 4.51 3.31 -21.30
CA SER A 221 5.46 3.66 -22.38
C SER A 221 6.67 2.73 -22.60
N PRO A 222 6.88 2.16 -23.82
CA PRO A 222 7.94 1.17 -24.10
C PRO A 222 9.39 1.66 -23.92
N LYS A 223 9.61 2.92 -23.51
CA LYS A 223 10.94 3.53 -23.29
C LYS A 223 11.68 3.07 -22.03
N SER A 224 11.10 2.21 -21.18
CA SER A 224 11.77 1.72 -19.95
C SER A 224 11.82 0.20 -19.86
N LYS A 225 12.56 -0.44 -20.78
CA LYS A 225 12.85 -1.89 -20.76
C LYS A 225 13.45 -2.36 -19.42
N GLU A 226 14.18 -1.49 -18.73
CA GLU A 226 14.79 -1.73 -17.42
C GLU A 226 13.75 -1.84 -16.27
N SER A 227 12.50 -1.44 -16.48
CA SER A 227 11.44 -1.54 -15.46
C SER A 227 10.56 -2.81 -15.56
N ALA A 228 10.98 -3.78 -16.37
CA ALA A 228 10.34 -5.08 -16.55
C ALA A 228 10.23 -5.92 -15.27
N ASN A 229 11.04 -5.63 -14.23
CA ASN A 229 10.97 -6.31 -12.93
C ASN A 229 9.81 -5.86 -12.02
N THR A 230 8.93 -4.96 -12.48
CA THR A 230 7.70 -4.65 -11.72
C THR A 230 6.61 -5.68 -12.02
N SER A 231 6.44 -6.65 -11.09
CA SER A 231 5.54 -7.84 -11.11
C SER A 231 4.03 -7.56 -11.11
N SER A 232 3.65 -6.46 -11.76
CA SER A 232 2.31 -5.90 -11.81
C SER A 232 1.96 -5.27 -13.17
N ARG A 233 2.84 -5.31 -14.18
CA ARG A 233 2.52 -4.88 -15.57
C ARG A 233 2.12 -6.08 -16.42
N GLY A 234 1.46 -5.88 -17.56
CA GLY A 234 1.20 -6.98 -18.48
C GLY A 234 0.18 -8.03 -18.02
N ASN A 235 -0.50 -7.84 -16.88
CA ASN A 235 -1.37 -8.85 -16.23
C ASN A 235 -2.79 -8.91 -16.85
N TYR A 236 -2.88 -8.75 -18.18
CA TYR A 236 -4.11 -8.62 -18.97
C TYR A 236 -4.08 -9.54 -20.21
N PRO A 237 -5.20 -9.76 -20.93
CA PRO A 237 -5.26 -10.62 -22.11
C PRO A 237 -4.22 -10.29 -23.21
N ASN A 238 -3.40 -11.28 -23.57
CA ASN A 238 -2.21 -11.19 -24.42
C ASN A 238 -1.13 -10.19 -23.94
N GLY A 239 -1.15 -9.77 -22.67
CA GLY A 239 -0.09 -8.98 -22.06
C GLY A 239 1.24 -9.75 -21.94
N HIS A 240 2.29 -9.06 -21.52
CA HIS A 240 3.66 -9.59 -21.52
C HIS A 240 4.04 -10.42 -20.28
N ASP A 241 3.27 -10.32 -19.19
CA ASP A 241 3.38 -11.20 -18.01
C ASP A 241 2.69 -12.55 -18.28
N ASP A 242 2.89 -13.55 -17.42
CA ASP A 242 2.20 -14.85 -17.51
C ASP A 242 0.87 -14.85 -16.73
N LYS A 243 0.73 -14.04 -15.68
CA LYS A 243 -0.45 -14.01 -14.81
C LYS A 243 -1.55 -13.11 -15.34
N LEU A 244 -2.79 -13.62 -15.33
CA LEU A 244 -3.98 -12.79 -15.50
C LEU A 244 -4.39 -12.21 -14.14
N ARG A 245 -4.78 -10.94 -14.06
CA ARG A 245 -5.35 -10.35 -12.83
C ARG A 245 -6.56 -9.49 -13.11
N TYR A 246 -7.69 -9.88 -12.54
CA TYR A 246 -8.95 -9.14 -12.59
C TYR A 246 -9.06 -8.15 -11.45
N VAL A 247 -9.66 -7.01 -11.72
CA VAL A 247 -9.92 -5.94 -10.75
C VAL A 247 -11.33 -6.12 -10.20
N LEU A 248 -11.48 -6.06 -8.88
CA LEU A 248 -12.77 -6.13 -8.20
C LEU A 248 -13.49 -4.77 -8.28
N ASP A 249 -14.80 -4.76 -8.42
CA ASP A 249 -15.63 -3.56 -8.33
C ASP A 249 -15.72 -3.14 -6.84
N PRO A 250 -15.34 -1.89 -6.49
CA PRO A 250 -15.32 -1.44 -5.11
C PRO A 250 -16.71 -1.29 -4.48
N ALA A 251 -17.81 -1.29 -5.25
CA ALA A 251 -19.18 -1.18 -4.73
C ALA A 251 -19.91 -2.53 -4.60
N TYR A 252 -19.36 -3.62 -5.13
CA TYR A 252 -20.11 -4.87 -5.31
C TYR A 252 -19.98 -5.85 -4.12
N ARG A 253 -21.11 -6.10 -3.44
CA ARG A 253 -21.15 -6.88 -2.17
C ARG A 253 -20.53 -8.28 -2.27
N LYS A 254 -20.66 -8.99 -3.40
CA LYS A 254 -20.01 -10.31 -3.54
C LYS A 254 -18.49 -10.23 -3.54
N GLY A 255 -17.90 -9.14 -4.06
CA GLY A 255 -16.45 -8.88 -3.96
C GLY A 255 -16.01 -8.65 -2.51
N TYR A 256 -16.88 -8.05 -1.67
CA TYR A 256 -16.61 -7.91 -0.24
C TYR A 256 -16.65 -9.27 0.47
N LEU A 257 -17.55 -10.18 0.06
CA LEU A 257 -17.59 -11.55 0.59
C LEU A 257 -16.31 -12.30 0.26
N PHE A 258 -15.86 -12.30 -1.00
CA PHE A 258 -14.58 -12.91 -1.39
C PHE A 258 -13.39 -12.39 -0.56
N GLN A 259 -13.32 -11.08 -0.34
CA GLN A 259 -12.30 -10.45 0.50
C GLN A 259 -12.46 -10.81 2.00
N GLY A 260 -13.69 -10.87 2.51
CA GLY A 260 -13.99 -11.28 3.89
C GLY A 260 -13.59 -12.72 4.17
N GLU A 261 -13.90 -13.66 3.27
CA GLU A 261 -13.46 -15.06 3.35
C GLU A 261 -11.94 -15.17 3.29
N THR A 262 -11.27 -14.34 2.48
CA THR A 262 -9.80 -14.29 2.41
C THR A 262 -9.18 -13.84 3.73
N VAL A 263 -9.76 -12.83 4.40
CA VAL A 263 -9.33 -12.38 5.73
C VAL A 263 -9.60 -13.45 6.79
N LEU A 264 -10.78 -14.09 6.75
CA LEU A 264 -11.18 -15.14 7.70
C LEU A 264 -10.20 -16.31 7.64
N LYS A 265 -9.94 -16.81 6.43
CA LYS A 265 -8.98 -17.89 6.16
C LYS A 265 -7.59 -17.52 6.69
N ALA A 266 -7.12 -16.30 6.41
CA ALA A 266 -5.82 -15.84 6.90
C ALA A 266 -5.74 -15.87 8.44
N MET A 267 -6.75 -15.34 9.13
CA MET A 267 -6.78 -15.32 10.60
C MET A 267 -6.89 -16.70 11.23
N GLN A 268 -7.62 -17.64 10.60
CA GLN A 268 -7.77 -19.01 11.10
C GLN A 268 -6.53 -19.88 10.82
N GLU A 269 -6.02 -19.88 9.59
CA GLU A 269 -4.92 -20.78 9.17
C GLU A 269 -3.54 -20.26 9.58
N ASN A 270 -3.26 -18.97 9.37
CA ASN A 270 -1.96 -18.37 9.69
C ASN A 270 -1.91 -17.81 11.13
N ARG A 271 -2.99 -17.95 11.91
CA ARG A 271 -3.15 -17.40 13.26
C ARG A 271 -2.78 -15.90 13.36
N VAL A 272 -3.12 -15.08 12.37
CA VAL A 272 -2.89 -13.63 12.39
C VAL A 272 -4.03 -12.85 13.05
N ASP A 273 -3.75 -11.64 13.52
CA ASP A 273 -4.74 -10.74 14.13
C ASP A 273 -5.56 -9.95 13.10
N GLY A 274 -5.11 -9.95 11.84
CA GLY A 274 -5.75 -9.24 10.75
C GLY A 274 -4.83 -9.14 9.53
N VAL A 275 -5.00 -8.08 8.75
CA VAL A 275 -4.40 -7.97 7.41
C VAL A 275 -3.89 -6.58 7.07
N TRP A 276 -2.82 -6.57 6.27
CA TRP A 276 -2.34 -5.43 5.54
C TRP A 276 -2.99 -5.43 4.14
N MET A 277 -4.00 -4.58 3.96
CA MET A 277 -4.82 -4.45 2.78
C MET A 277 -4.14 -3.55 1.73
N ASP A 278 -3.51 -4.17 0.75
CA ASP A 278 -2.82 -3.42 -0.28
C ASP A 278 -3.78 -2.84 -1.35
N THR A 279 -3.35 -1.73 -1.97
CA THR A 279 -4.08 -0.97 -2.99
C THR A 279 -5.49 -0.53 -2.58
N LEU A 280 -5.73 -0.29 -1.29
CA LEU A 280 -7.00 0.24 -0.77
C LEU A 280 -7.07 1.78 -0.91
N ASN A 281 -7.12 2.26 -2.14
CA ASN A 281 -7.14 3.69 -2.47
C ASN A 281 -8.47 4.14 -3.11
N THR A 282 -8.57 5.44 -3.44
CA THR A 282 -9.77 6.10 -4.02
C THR A 282 -9.72 6.21 -5.54
N GLY A 283 -8.86 5.42 -6.19
CA GLY A 283 -8.53 5.63 -7.58
C GLY A 283 -7.83 4.44 -8.19
N THR A 284 -7.64 4.49 -9.49
CA THR A 284 -7.21 3.35 -10.28
C THR A 284 -5.70 3.08 -10.14
N PHE A 285 -5.29 2.23 -9.20
CA PHE A 285 -3.89 1.81 -9.13
C PHE A 285 -3.54 0.86 -10.27
N ASN A 286 -2.76 1.34 -11.24
CA ASN A 286 -2.19 0.50 -12.30
C ASN A 286 -3.21 -0.30 -13.15
N LEU A 287 -4.46 0.17 -13.28
CA LEU A 287 -5.51 -0.56 -13.98
C LEU A 287 -5.42 -0.43 -15.50
N SER A 288 -5.73 -1.49 -16.24
CA SER A 288 -5.73 -1.56 -17.70
C SER A 288 -7.03 -2.10 -18.31
N ASP A 289 -7.26 -1.75 -19.58
CA ASP A 289 -8.12 -2.52 -20.46
C ASP A 289 -7.41 -3.78 -20.99
N CYS A 290 -8.11 -4.63 -21.75
CA CYS A 290 -7.54 -5.86 -22.31
C CYS A 290 -6.49 -5.64 -23.43
N LEU A 291 -6.21 -4.38 -23.79
CA LEU A 291 -5.14 -3.99 -24.71
C LEU A 291 -3.95 -3.35 -23.96
N GLY A 292 -3.94 -3.40 -22.63
CA GLY A 292 -2.87 -2.86 -21.79
C GLY A 292 -2.92 -1.34 -21.61
N ARG A 293 -3.96 -0.65 -22.09
CA ARG A 293 -4.06 0.81 -21.99
C ARG A 293 -4.66 1.21 -20.65
N ALA A 294 -4.26 2.37 -20.12
CA ALA A 294 -4.74 2.83 -18.83
C ALA A 294 -6.28 2.93 -18.77
N ALA A 295 -6.87 2.21 -17.80
CA ALA A 295 -8.28 2.26 -17.43
C ALA A 295 -8.59 3.35 -16.37
N ALA A 296 -7.63 4.24 -16.13
CA ALA A 296 -7.74 5.28 -15.11
C ALA A 296 -8.91 6.24 -15.40
N GLY A 297 -9.80 6.42 -14.42
CA GLY A 297 -11.02 7.21 -14.56
C GLY A 297 -12.08 6.62 -15.52
N LYS A 298 -11.94 5.35 -15.94
CA LYS A 298 -12.86 4.69 -16.90
C LYS A 298 -13.65 3.52 -16.30
N VAL A 299 -13.35 3.11 -15.06
CA VAL A 299 -14.09 2.07 -14.35
C VAL A 299 -15.52 2.54 -14.13
N TRP A 300 -16.50 1.72 -14.46
CA TRP A 300 -17.91 2.06 -14.50
C TRP A 300 -18.63 1.77 -13.19
N ASP A 301 -19.35 2.76 -12.67
CA ASP A 301 -20.36 2.61 -11.62
C ASP A 301 -21.68 2.19 -12.29
N PHE A 302 -22.03 0.91 -12.19
CA PHE A 302 -23.30 0.40 -12.74
C PHE A 302 -24.54 0.95 -12.02
N ALA A 303 -24.43 1.36 -10.74
CA ALA A 303 -25.57 1.89 -9.99
C ALA A 303 -25.89 3.34 -10.39
N LYS A 304 -24.87 4.12 -10.79
CA LYS A 304 -25.02 5.50 -11.32
C LYS A 304 -25.01 5.60 -12.84
N ASN A 305 -24.71 4.51 -13.54
CA ASN A 305 -24.58 4.44 -15.00
C ASN A 305 -23.59 5.48 -15.57
N GLN A 306 -22.42 5.62 -14.94
CA GLN A 306 -21.35 6.55 -15.32
C GLN A 306 -19.98 6.03 -14.82
N PRO A 307 -18.83 6.59 -15.24
CA PRO A 307 -17.55 6.26 -14.62
C PRO A 307 -17.50 6.69 -13.15
N TYR A 308 -16.81 5.92 -12.29
CA TYR A 308 -16.64 6.25 -10.88
C TYR A 308 -15.94 7.60 -10.67
N ALA A 309 -16.56 8.49 -9.88
CA ALA A 309 -15.86 9.60 -9.26
C ALA A 309 -14.94 9.09 -8.12
N PRO A 310 -13.83 9.76 -7.80
CA PRO A 310 -12.92 9.33 -6.73
C PRO A 310 -13.60 9.14 -5.36
N ASP A 311 -14.52 10.03 -5.00
CA ASP A 311 -15.24 9.99 -3.73
C ASP A 311 -16.26 8.83 -3.67
N ASP A 312 -16.78 8.39 -4.82
CA ASP A 312 -17.67 7.22 -4.96
C ASP A 312 -16.88 5.91 -4.91
N PHE A 313 -15.74 5.86 -5.60
CA PHE A 313 -14.81 4.74 -5.50
C PHE A 313 -14.38 4.52 -4.04
N ARG A 314 -14.04 5.60 -3.32
CA ARG A 314 -13.77 5.59 -1.88
C ARG A 314 -14.98 5.13 -1.05
N LEU A 315 -16.20 5.53 -1.40
CA LEU A 315 -17.41 5.08 -0.69
C LEU A 315 -17.59 3.55 -0.79
N GLY A 316 -17.30 2.97 -1.96
CA GLY A 316 -17.23 1.52 -2.13
C GLY A 316 -16.20 0.87 -1.21
N GLN A 317 -14.96 1.40 -1.18
CA GLN A 317 -13.91 0.91 -0.28
C GLN A 317 -14.30 1.00 1.21
N GLU A 318 -15.02 2.05 1.64
CA GLU A 318 -15.54 2.14 3.02
C GLU A 318 -16.56 1.05 3.32
N LYS A 319 -17.53 0.82 2.41
CA LYS A 319 -18.51 -0.27 2.54
C LYS A 319 -17.82 -1.64 2.61
N LYS A 320 -16.76 -1.86 1.81
CA LYS A 320 -15.94 -3.07 1.84
C LYS A 320 -15.26 -3.28 3.20
N VAL A 321 -14.60 -2.25 3.74
CA VAL A 321 -13.92 -2.32 5.05
C VAL A 321 -14.93 -2.56 6.18
N ALA A 322 -16.07 -1.86 6.18
CA ALA A 322 -17.13 -2.06 7.16
C ALA A 322 -17.68 -3.49 7.13
N PHE A 323 -17.97 -4.01 5.92
CA PHE A 323 -18.42 -5.38 5.71
C PHE A 323 -17.39 -6.40 6.25
N ILE A 324 -16.11 -6.28 5.88
CA ILE A 324 -15.06 -7.21 6.33
C ILE A 324 -14.96 -7.20 7.86
N GLY A 325 -14.98 -6.03 8.49
CA GLY A 325 -14.95 -5.90 9.95
C GLY A 325 -16.10 -6.64 10.64
N GLN A 326 -17.34 -6.43 10.17
CA GLN A 326 -18.54 -7.09 10.70
C GLN A 326 -18.52 -8.60 10.44
N PHE A 327 -18.27 -9.00 9.19
CA PHE A 327 -18.24 -10.39 8.73
C PHE A 327 -17.33 -11.29 9.55
N ILE A 328 -16.14 -10.76 9.91
CA ILE A 328 -15.17 -11.45 10.76
C ILE A 328 -15.62 -11.45 12.22
N ASN A 329 -16.13 -10.34 12.74
CA ASN A 329 -16.59 -10.25 14.13
C ASN A 329 -17.76 -11.20 14.42
N GLU A 330 -18.68 -11.36 13.47
CA GLU A 330 -19.79 -12.34 13.54
C GLU A 330 -19.31 -13.80 13.61
N ARG A 331 -18.14 -14.11 13.04
CA ARG A 331 -17.61 -15.49 12.92
C ARG A 331 -16.58 -15.86 13.97
N LEU A 332 -15.77 -14.89 14.42
CA LEU A 332 -14.66 -15.09 15.35
C LEU A 332 -14.89 -14.43 16.72
N GLY A 333 -16.01 -13.71 16.92
CA GLY A 333 -16.29 -12.96 18.15
C GLY A 333 -15.36 -11.76 18.39
N LYS A 334 -14.54 -11.38 17.42
CA LYS A 334 -13.59 -10.26 17.48
C LYS A 334 -13.41 -9.59 16.13
N PHE A 335 -13.20 -8.27 16.13
CA PHE A 335 -12.83 -7.54 14.93
C PHE A 335 -11.40 -7.87 14.47
N PRO A 336 -11.14 -7.87 13.15
CA PRO A 336 -9.79 -7.94 12.60
C PRO A 336 -9.05 -6.61 12.80
N PHE A 337 -7.72 -6.68 12.90
CA PHE A 337 -6.86 -5.49 12.82
C PHE A 337 -6.59 -5.17 11.34
N LEU A 338 -7.14 -4.06 10.83
CA LEU A 338 -7.10 -3.71 9.41
C LEU A 338 -6.17 -2.52 9.17
N VAL A 339 -5.08 -2.75 8.44
CA VAL A 339 -4.15 -1.71 7.99
C VAL A 339 -4.26 -1.55 6.48
N ALA A 340 -4.41 -0.33 5.99
CA ALA A 340 -4.41 -0.06 4.54
C ALA A 340 -3.05 0.42 4.02
N ASN A 341 -2.77 0.18 2.74
CA ASN A 341 -1.56 0.69 2.06
C ASN A 341 -1.87 1.77 1.01
N ASN A 342 -0.85 2.57 0.66
CA ASN A 342 -0.88 3.67 -0.31
C ASN A 342 -1.65 4.95 0.10
N LEU A 343 -1.44 5.48 1.31
CA LEU A 343 -2.04 6.77 1.69
C LEU A 343 -1.38 7.88 0.87
N THR A 344 -2.11 8.44 -0.08
CA THR A 344 -1.60 9.32 -1.13
C THR A 344 -2.39 10.63 -1.18
N ASP A 345 -2.04 11.48 -2.14
CA ASP A 345 -2.47 12.88 -2.28
C ASP A 345 -3.99 13.13 -2.29
N ALA A 346 -4.79 12.06 -2.39
CA ALA A 346 -6.25 12.00 -2.31
C ALA A 346 -6.83 12.16 -0.88
N TYR A 347 -6.13 12.85 0.02
CA TYR A 347 -6.44 12.84 1.46
C TYR A 347 -7.77 13.52 1.82
N ALA A 348 -8.11 14.62 1.15
CA ALA A 348 -9.30 15.44 1.43
C ALA A 348 -10.50 15.07 0.52
N PRO A 349 -11.75 15.29 0.98
CA PRO A 349 -12.96 15.16 0.15
C PRO A 349 -12.89 15.98 -1.15
N GLY A 350 -13.62 15.56 -2.18
CA GLY A 350 -13.53 16.11 -3.54
C GLY A 350 -12.27 15.71 -4.30
N ARG A 351 -11.32 15.02 -3.65
CA ARG A 351 -10.11 14.43 -4.24
C ARG A 351 -9.96 12.94 -3.92
N GLY A 352 -11.01 12.29 -3.44
CA GLY A 352 -11.04 10.91 -2.97
C GLY A 352 -11.41 10.79 -1.50
N GLY A 353 -10.92 11.69 -0.63
CA GLY A 353 -11.24 11.68 0.80
C GLY A 353 -10.66 10.49 1.58
N LEU A 354 -9.43 10.04 1.28
CA LEU A 354 -8.79 8.90 1.96
C LEU A 354 -8.84 8.95 3.49
N LYS A 355 -8.80 10.15 4.10
CA LYS A 355 -8.87 10.29 5.56
C LYS A 355 -10.16 9.71 6.18
N LEU A 356 -11.24 9.63 5.40
CA LEU A 356 -12.51 9.04 5.87
C LEU A 356 -12.40 7.51 6.10
N LEU A 357 -11.44 6.83 5.47
CA LEU A 357 -11.13 5.43 5.80
C LEU A 357 -10.57 5.28 7.24
N LEU A 358 -9.83 6.29 7.71
CA LEU A 358 -9.29 6.41 9.07
C LEU A 358 -10.26 6.99 10.11
N MET A 359 -11.42 7.50 9.69
CA MET A 359 -12.44 8.10 10.58
C MET A 359 -13.63 7.16 10.77
N ALA A 360 -14.34 7.29 11.89
CA ALA A 360 -15.67 6.71 12.00
C ALA A 360 -16.63 7.48 11.08
N THR A 361 -17.46 6.77 10.32
CA THR A 361 -18.51 7.32 9.45
C THR A 361 -19.80 6.53 9.66
N GLU A 362 -20.95 7.06 9.23
CA GLU A 362 -22.23 6.32 9.30
C GLU A 362 -22.19 4.99 8.51
N VAL A 363 -21.40 4.96 7.43
CA VAL A 363 -21.18 3.78 6.57
C VAL A 363 -20.19 2.80 7.21
N LYS A 364 -19.23 3.31 7.96
CA LYS A 364 -18.12 2.57 8.57
C LYS A 364 -17.86 3.11 9.99
N PRO A 365 -18.65 2.66 11.00
CA PRO A 365 -18.54 3.18 12.36
C PRO A 365 -17.22 2.78 13.04
N ARG A 366 -16.62 1.65 12.65
CA ARG A 366 -15.25 1.25 13.05
C ARG A 366 -14.25 1.66 11.95
N PRO A 367 -13.35 2.62 12.18
CA PRO A 367 -12.30 2.97 11.22
C PRO A 367 -11.30 1.82 11.00
N LEU A 368 -10.44 1.97 9.99
CA LEU A 368 -9.20 1.20 9.91
C LEU A 368 -8.34 1.42 11.17
N ASP A 369 -7.60 0.41 11.59
CA ASP A 369 -6.71 0.48 12.75
C ASP A 369 -5.43 1.26 12.45
N ALA A 370 -4.95 1.22 11.21
CA ALA A 370 -3.91 2.13 10.72
C ALA A 370 -3.95 2.31 9.18
N TYR A 371 -3.19 3.26 8.67
CA TYR A 371 -2.97 3.41 7.22
C TYR A 371 -1.51 3.82 6.93
N CYS A 372 -0.81 2.96 6.19
CA CYS A 372 0.55 3.18 5.71
C CYS A 372 0.70 4.36 4.73
N MET A 373 1.60 5.28 5.04
CA MET A 373 2.13 6.28 4.09
C MET A 373 3.42 5.73 3.48
N GLU A 374 3.27 4.87 2.47
CA GLU A 374 4.38 4.21 1.78
C GLU A 374 5.35 5.21 1.11
N GLY A 375 6.66 5.00 1.32
CA GLY A 375 7.71 5.94 0.88
C GLY A 375 7.47 7.37 1.38
N GLY A 376 6.82 7.49 2.54
CA GLY A 376 6.31 8.77 3.07
C GLY A 376 7.39 9.66 3.65
N LEU A 377 8.50 9.07 4.10
CA LEU A 377 9.61 9.76 4.76
C LEU A 377 10.95 9.54 4.02
N GLU A 378 10.90 9.00 2.81
CA GLU A 378 12.06 8.85 1.91
C GLU A 378 12.46 10.21 1.31
N LEU A 379 13.75 10.44 1.08
CA LEU A 379 14.22 11.62 0.36
C LEU A 379 13.90 11.46 -1.14
N GLN A 380 12.87 12.16 -1.62
CA GLN A 380 12.42 12.11 -3.02
C GLN A 380 12.64 13.46 -3.72
N SER A 381 11.80 14.45 -3.43
CA SER A 381 12.09 15.87 -3.66
C SER A 381 11.67 16.67 -2.43
N PRO A 382 12.22 17.87 -2.17
CA PRO A 382 11.84 18.69 -1.01
C PRO A 382 10.33 18.96 -0.96
N GLU A 383 9.69 19.20 -2.10
CA GLU A 383 8.25 19.50 -2.21
C GLU A 383 7.40 18.27 -1.92
N LYS A 384 7.80 17.11 -2.46
CA LYS A 384 7.07 15.85 -2.26
C LYS A 384 7.22 15.38 -0.81
N TRP A 385 8.42 15.45 -0.25
CA TRP A 385 8.68 15.21 1.17
C TRP A 385 7.84 16.14 2.05
N LYS A 386 7.92 17.46 1.84
CA LYS A 386 7.13 18.47 2.58
C LYS A 386 5.63 18.16 2.54
N LYS A 387 5.09 17.78 1.38
CA LYS A 387 3.68 17.38 1.24
C LYS A 387 3.34 16.15 2.11
N ARG A 388 4.24 15.17 2.22
CA ARG A 388 4.05 14.02 3.11
C ARG A 388 4.09 14.42 4.59
N ILE A 389 5.02 15.29 5.01
CA ILE A 389 5.08 15.73 6.41
C ILE A 389 3.85 16.55 6.79
N VAL A 390 3.36 17.42 5.90
CA VAL A 390 2.09 18.15 6.07
C VAL A 390 0.89 17.18 6.20
N MET A 391 0.85 16.10 5.41
CA MET A 391 -0.18 15.05 5.57
C MET A 391 -0.06 14.31 6.91
N LEU A 392 1.17 14.03 7.38
CA LEU A 392 1.41 13.40 8.68
C LEU A 392 0.95 14.29 9.84
N MET A 393 1.27 15.60 9.80
CA MET A 393 0.80 16.58 10.78
C MET A 393 -0.74 16.63 10.82
N ASP A 394 -1.40 16.71 9.65
CA ASP A 394 -2.87 16.75 9.58
C ASP A 394 -3.50 15.48 10.15
N ALA A 395 -2.88 14.30 9.91
CA ALA A 395 -3.32 13.04 10.51
C ALA A 395 -3.09 12.99 12.02
N ALA A 396 -1.92 13.39 12.52
CA ALA A 396 -1.58 13.38 13.93
C ALA A 396 -2.47 14.34 14.74
N GLN A 397 -2.63 15.58 14.25
CA GLN A 397 -3.45 16.61 14.88
C GLN A 397 -4.96 16.31 14.76
N SER A 398 -5.38 15.52 13.77
CA SER A 398 -6.74 14.97 13.68
C SER A 398 -6.97 13.69 14.51
N GLY A 399 -5.96 13.20 15.25
CA GLY A 399 -6.07 11.99 16.07
C GLY A 399 -6.25 10.69 15.26
N LEU A 400 -5.70 10.64 14.05
CA LEU A 400 -5.82 9.53 13.09
C LEU A 400 -4.58 8.63 13.12
N ALA A 401 -4.78 7.33 12.89
CA ALA A 401 -3.73 6.32 12.93
C ALA A 401 -2.93 6.24 11.61
N ALA A 402 -2.23 7.33 11.27
CA ALA A 402 -1.29 7.32 10.15
C ALA A 402 0.01 6.60 10.53
N ALA A 403 0.46 5.71 9.65
CA ALA A 403 1.61 4.84 9.85
C ALA A 403 2.65 5.11 8.74
N PRO A 404 3.38 6.23 8.75
CA PRO A 404 4.41 6.48 7.74
C PRO A 404 5.62 5.57 7.92
N ILE A 405 6.26 5.22 6.80
CA ILE A 405 7.50 4.42 6.75
C ILE A 405 8.55 5.15 5.91
N TRP A 406 9.82 4.96 6.26
CA TRP A 406 10.94 5.65 5.60
C TRP A 406 11.33 5.08 4.23
N ALA A 407 10.82 3.90 3.85
CA ALA A 407 11.00 3.30 2.52
C ALA A 407 9.69 2.68 1.98
N ASN A 408 9.75 2.03 0.82
CA ASN A 408 8.58 1.45 0.15
C ASN A 408 8.15 0.09 0.74
N ALA A 409 7.02 0.06 1.45
CA ALA A 409 6.41 -1.11 2.11
C ALA A 409 5.86 -2.17 1.12
N GLY A 410 6.75 -2.80 0.35
CA GLY A 410 6.39 -3.81 -0.64
C GLY A 410 7.51 -4.78 -1.01
N SER A 411 7.27 -5.53 -2.10
CA SER A 411 8.17 -6.45 -2.82
C SER A 411 9.66 -6.09 -2.66
N PRO A 412 10.53 -7.04 -2.26
CA PRO A 412 11.73 -6.82 -1.44
C PRO A 412 12.35 -5.44 -1.67
N SER A 413 11.94 -4.49 -0.82
CA SER A 413 12.54 -3.18 -0.79
C SER A 413 14.04 -3.34 -0.56
N TYR A 414 14.87 -2.51 -1.20
CA TYR A 414 16.33 -2.61 -1.09
C TYR A 414 16.76 -2.68 0.39
N ALA A 415 16.08 -1.95 1.28
CA ALA A 415 16.22 -2.00 2.73
C ALA A 415 16.08 -3.39 3.39
N GLU A 416 15.24 -4.31 2.90
CA GLU A 416 15.12 -5.69 3.42
C GLU A 416 16.29 -6.62 3.02
N SER A 417 17.07 -6.21 2.02
CA SER A 417 18.20 -6.96 1.46
C SER A 417 19.55 -6.29 1.69
N GLU A 418 19.56 -5.02 2.07
CA GLU A 418 20.78 -4.29 2.35
C GLU A 418 21.43 -4.76 3.67
N PRO A 419 22.77 -4.85 3.70
CA PRO A 419 23.51 -4.93 4.93
C PRO A 419 23.24 -3.73 5.86
N ASP A 420 23.90 -3.74 7.02
CA ASP A 420 24.00 -2.56 7.89
C ASP A 420 24.90 -1.50 7.22
N THR A 421 24.35 -0.78 6.24
CA THR A 421 25.09 0.20 5.41
C THR A 421 24.95 1.63 5.97
N PRO A 422 25.94 2.51 5.73
CA PRO A 422 25.79 3.96 6.00
C PRO A 422 24.62 4.60 5.23
N GLY A 423 24.22 4.03 4.08
CA GLY A 423 23.06 4.48 3.31
C GLY A 423 21.74 4.22 4.06
N ARG A 424 21.60 3.02 4.64
CA ARG A 424 20.45 2.66 5.47
C ARG A 424 20.37 3.49 6.75
N ASP A 425 21.47 3.63 7.49
CA ASP A 425 21.54 4.49 8.69
C ASP A 425 21.09 5.92 8.37
N LYS A 426 21.64 6.52 7.30
CA LYS A 426 21.25 7.86 6.82
C LYS A 426 19.76 7.95 6.47
N ALA A 427 19.22 6.99 5.72
CA ALA A 427 17.83 6.99 5.30
C ALA A 427 16.85 6.80 6.48
N GLU A 428 17.19 5.92 7.42
CA GLU A 428 16.40 5.67 8.64
C GLU A 428 16.41 6.90 9.55
N ARG A 429 17.57 7.55 9.74
CA ARG A 429 17.71 8.84 10.45
C ARG A 429 16.90 9.98 9.84
N PHE A 430 17.02 10.16 8.52
CA PHE A 430 16.22 11.15 7.79
C PHE A 430 14.72 10.87 7.97
N GLY A 431 14.32 9.61 7.83
CA GLY A 431 12.95 9.17 7.99
C GLY A 431 12.39 9.47 9.39
N TYR A 432 13.07 9.04 10.45
CA TYR A 432 12.59 9.23 11.82
C TYR A 432 12.61 10.70 12.26
N ALA A 433 13.64 11.47 11.93
CA ALA A 433 13.64 12.91 12.21
C ALA A 433 12.50 13.62 11.45
N SER A 434 12.23 13.21 10.20
CA SER A 434 11.06 13.69 9.44
C SER A 434 9.72 13.32 10.09
N TYR A 435 9.59 12.11 10.65
CA TYR A 435 8.43 11.69 11.43
C TYR A 435 8.21 12.59 12.66
N LEU A 436 9.28 12.92 13.39
CA LEU A 436 9.21 13.79 14.56
C LEU A 436 8.78 15.23 14.23
N LEU A 437 9.03 15.74 13.02
CA LEU A 437 8.43 17.01 12.58
C LEU A 437 6.89 16.99 12.52
N GLY A 438 6.27 15.80 12.39
CA GLY A 438 4.82 15.63 12.25
C GLY A 438 4.08 14.96 13.41
N VAL A 439 4.79 14.40 14.40
CA VAL A 439 4.17 13.69 15.54
C VAL A 439 3.51 14.64 16.55
N GLU A 440 2.54 14.16 17.34
CA GLU A 440 1.93 14.91 18.44
C GLU A 440 1.92 14.09 19.72
N LYS A 441 1.88 14.75 20.89
CA LYS A 441 1.94 14.10 22.23
C LYS A 441 0.90 12.99 22.42
N GLU A 442 -0.32 13.22 21.94
CA GLU A 442 -1.45 12.28 22.01
C GLU A 442 -1.82 11.72 20.63
N GLY A 443 -0.90 11.83 19.67
CA GLY A 443 -1.08 11.33 18.31
C GLY A 443 -1.16 9.79 18.27
N LYS A 444 -2.02 9.26 17.39
CA LYS A 444 -2.14 7.82 17.15
C LYS A 444 -1.18 7.32 16.06
N THR A 445 -0.18 8.11 15.69
CA THR A 445 0.74 7.79 14.61
C THR A 445 1.79 6.77 15.05
N LEU A 446 2.29 5.98 14.10
CA LEU A 446 3.34 4.99 14.34
C LEU A 446 4.44 5.15 13.29
N MET A 447 5.70 5.05 13.71
CA MET A 447 6.84 5.07 12.79
C MET A 447 7.10 3.66 12.23
N GLY A 448 7.13 3.53 10.91
CA GLY A 448 7.47 2.30 10.21
C GLY A 448 8.96 2.22 9.92
N THR A 449 9.56 1.07 10.24
CA THR A 449 10.93 0.70 9.81
C THR A 449 10.99 -0.77 9.40
N TYR A 450 12.16 -1.22 8.92
CA TYR A 450 12.46 -2.63 8.70
C TYR A 450 13.25 -3.13 9.90
N ALA A 451 12.65 -3.97 10.74
CA ALA A 451 13.34 -4.57 11.88
C ALA A 451 14.54 -5.44 11.47
N PHE A 452 14.49 -6.03 10.27
CA PHE A 452 15.47 -7.00 9.80
C PHE A 452 16.63 -6.36 9.03
N TYR A 453 17.85 -6.78 9.38
CA TYR A 453 19.12 -6.46 8.75
C TYR A 453 19.75 -7.76 8.25
N GLN A 454 20.70 -7.67 7.31
CA GLN A 454 21.39 -8.84 6.75
C GLN A 454 22.90 -8.78 7.00
N ALA A 455 23.46 -9.87 7.53
CA ALA A 455 24.90 -10.05 7.69
C ALA A 455 25.29 -11.50 7.38
N ASN A 456 26.35 -11.72 6.61
CA ASN A 456 26.87 -13.05 6.26
C ASN A 456 25.80 -14.01 5.73
N GLY A 457 24.86 -13.50 4.92
CA GLY A 457 23.74 -14.28 4.35
C GLY A 457 22.61 -14.61 5.32
N LYS A 458 22.70 -14.21 6.59
CA LYS A 458 21.64 -14.40 7.60
C LYS A 458 20.93 -13.08 7.88
N ARG A 459 19.64 -13.19 8.22
CA ARG A 459 18.84 -12.06 8.72
C ARG A 459 18.80 -12.08 10.25
N PHE A 460 18.77 -10.89 10.85
CA PHE A 460 18.66 -10.68 12.30
C PHE A 460 17.92 -9.36 12.55
N VAL A 461 17.35 -9.19 13.74
CA VAL A 461 16.68 -7.97 14.16
C VAL A 461 17.67 -7.02 14.82
N LYS A 462 17.61 -5.76 14.41
CA LYS A 462 18.29 -4.64 15.08
C LYS A 462 17.30 -3.48 15.13
N ILE A 463 17.36 -2.69 16.21
CA ILE A 463 16.54 -1.49 16.38
C ILE A 463 17.50 -0.30 16.40
N HIS A 464 17.23 0.72 15.59
CA HIS A 464 18.14 1.87 15.49
C HIS A 464 18.21 2.64 16.84
N PRO A 465 19.43 2.92 17.39
CA PRO A 465 19.61 3.57 18.69
C PRO A 465 18.76 4.82 18.94
N MET A 466 18.61 5.68 17.92
CA MET A 466 17.85 6.93 18.00
C MET A 466 16.39 6.78 18.44
N TYR A 467 15.77 5.61 18.26
CA TYR A 467 14.40 5.38 18.71
C TYR A 467 14.28 5.45 20.24
N TYR A 468 15.37 5.16 20.95
CA TYR A 468 15.48 5.19 22.42
C TYR A 468 16.00 6.52 22.97
N TYR A 469 16.22 7.54 22.14
CA TYR A 469 16.68 8.85 22.63
C TYR A 469 15.54 9.53 23.41
N PRO A 470 15.77 9.97 24.67
CA PRO A 470 14.73 10.54 25.54
C PRO A 470 14.41 11.99 25.17
N ILE A 471 14.06 12.24 23.90
CA ILE A 471 13.76 13.57 23.37
C ILE A 471 12.48 14.17 23.99
N GLY A 472 11.57 13.30 24.47
CA GLY A 472 10.29 13.70 25.06
C GLY A 472 9.25 14.07 24.00
N TYR A 473 8.37 15.02 24.35
CA TYR A 473 7.22 15.44 23.53
C TYR A 473 7.51 16.73 22.75
N PRO A 474 6.80 17.02 21.65
CA PRO A 474 6.90 18.32 20.99
C PRO A 474 6.61 19.47 21.97
N ALA A 475 7.53 20.43 22.06
CA ALA A 475 7.34 21.67 22.81
C ALA A 475 6.68 22.76 21.96
N VAL A 476 6.82 22.65 20.62
CA VAL A 476 6.18 23.51 19.64
C VAL A 476 5.38 22.67 18.66
N THR A 477 4.12 23.06 18.43
CA THR A 477 3.25 22.49 17.41
C THR A 477 2.66 23.63 16.56
N VAL A 478 2.86 23.55 15.25
CA VAL A 478 2.22 24.47 14.27
C VAL A 478 1.20 23.72 13.43
N LYS A 479 0.25 24.43 12.81
CA LYS A 479 -0.75 23.82 11.93
C LYS A 479 -0.11 23.31 10.62
N PRO A 480 -0.70 22.33 9.90
CA PRO A 480 -0.07 21.75 8.71
C PRO A 480 0.16 22.76 7.58
N ASN A 481 -0.74 23.75 7.43
CA ASN A 481 -0.57 24.86 6.49
C ASN A 481 0.52 25.88 6.90
N GLU A 482 1.02 25.79 8.13
CA GLU A 482 2.09 26.64 8.69
C GLU A 482 3.43 25.90 8.81
N PHE A 483 3.59 24.70 8.24
CA PHE A 483 4.84 23.90 8.30
C PHE A 483 6.11 24.68 7.91
N GLY A 484 5.99 25.74 7.10
CA GLY A 484 7.10 26.65 6.81
C GLY A 484 7.69 27.36 8.04
N LYS A 485 6.98 27.45 9.16
CA LYS A 485 7.50 27.97 10.44
C LYS A 485 8.58 27.09 11.07
N TYR A 486 8.68 25.82 10.67
CA TYR A 486 9.79 24.94 11.06
C TYR A 486 11.03 25.14 10.19
N LEU A 487 10.99 25.91 9.09
CA LEU A 487 12.18 26.18 8.29
C LEU A 487 13.07 27.18 9.05
N MET A 488 14.32 26.80 9.34
CA MET A 488 15.30 27.69 9.94
C MET A 488 15.62 28.85 9.00
N LYS A 489 15.91 30.02 9.58
CA LYS A 489 16.24 31.21 8.79
C LYS A 489 17.54 30.99 8.00
N ASP A 490 17.54 31.41 6.74
CA ASP A 490 18.70 31.45 5.83
C ASP A 490 19.35 30.07 5.51
N VAL A 491 18.77 28.94 5.93
CA VAL A 491 19.27 27.58 5.63
C VAL A 491 18.14 26.59 5.27
N PRO A 492 18.37 25.58 4.41
CA PRO A 492 17.34 24.61 3.98
C PRO A 492 17.08 23.49 5.02
N VAL A 493 17.17 23.81 6.32
CA VAL A 493 17.01 22.85 7.42
C VAL A 493 15.71 23.15 8.17
N TYR A 494 14.90 22.11 8.37
CA TYR A 494 13.71 22.18 9.19
C TYR A 494 14.04 21.77 10.62
N HIS A 495 13.47 22.46 11.61
CA HIS A 495 13.67 22.17 13.02
C HIS A 495 12.35 22.14 13.80
N ARG A 496 12.33 21.36 14.89
CA ARG A 496 11.23 21.36 15.86
C ARG A 496 11.77 21.09 17.26
N SER A 497 11.40 21.94 18.22
CA SER A 497 11.79 21.80 19.62
C SER A 497 10.90 20.81 20.37
N PHE A 498 11.51 20.06 21.26
CA PHE A 498 10.91 19.03 22.13
C PHE A 498 11.27 19.32 23.59
N THR A 499 10.54 18.72 24.53
CA THR A 499 10.70 18.97 25.98
C THR A 499 12.10 18.65 26.51
N ASN A 500 12.88 17.81 25.82
CA ASN A 500 14.25 17.48 26.18
C ASN A 500 15.20 17.47 24.96
N GLY A 501 14.88 18.19 23.88
CA GLY A 501 15.76 18.20 22.70
C GLY A 501 15.29 19.03 21.51
N LEU A 502 16.03 18.91 20.41
CA LEU A 502 15.81 19.56 19.13
C LEU A 502 15.93 18.53 18.01
N VAL A 503 14.96 18.51 17.10
CA VAL A 503 15.02 17.74 15.86
C VAL A 503 15.48 18.65 14.72
N LEU A 504 16.37 18.16 13.88
CA LEU A 504 16.84 18.82 12.65
C LEU A 504 16.68 17.88 11.46
N VAL A 505 16.18 18.40 10.33
CA VAL A 505 16.05 17.66 9.07
C VAL A 505 16.52 18.53 7.90
N ASN A 506 17.55 18.07 7.20
CA ASN A 506 17.96 18.67 5.93
C ASN A 506 17.31 17.90 4.78
N SER A 507 16.32 18.50 4.13
CA SER A 507 15.62 17.91 2.96
C SER A 507 16.24 18.29 1.62
N SER A 508 17.38 18.99 1.60
CA SER A 508 18.09 19.41 0.38
C SER A 508 19.14 18.40 -0.07
N ASP A 509 19.69 18.65 -1.26
CA ASP A 509 20.79 17.91 -1.88
C ASP A 509 22.19 18.39 -1.46
N GLN A 510 22.29 19.36 -0.54
CA GLN A 510 23.55 19.96 -0.12
C GLN A 510 23.76 19.86 1.40
N ASP A 511 25.01 19.68 1.82
CA ASP A 511 25.42 19.73 3.23
C ASP A 511 25.33 21.18 3.74
N CYS A 512 24.78 21.38 4.94
CA CYS A 512 24.51 22.71 5.48
C CYS A 512 25.00 22.86 6.93
N PRO A 513 25.85 23.85 7.25
CA PRO A 513 26.22 24.17 8.62
C PRO A 513 25.07 24.92 9.32
N VAL A 514 24.64 24.39 10.45
CA VAL A 514 23.57 24.94 11.29
C VAL A 514 24.17 25.43 12.59
N LYS A 515 24.07 26.74 12.85
CA LYS A 515 24.34 27.31 14.17
C LYS A 515 23.10 27.12 15.05
N LEU A 516 23.31 26.62 16.26
CA LEU A 516 22.26 26.40 17.25
C LEU A 516 22.10 27.64 18.14
N GLU A 517 20.89 27.85 18.67
CA GLU A 517 20.59 28.96 19.59
C GLU A 517 21.14 28.69 21.00
N GLU A 518 21.29 27.40 21.35
CA GLU A 518 21.75 26.92 22.65
C GLU A 518 22.80 25.80 22.45
N THR A 519 23.42 25.35 23.54
CA THR A 519 24.27 24.16 23.56
C THR A 519 23.41 22.91 23.75
N TYR A 520 23.52 21.95 22.85
CA TYR A 520 22.83 20.66 22.94
C TYR A 520 23.82 19.50 23.04
N PHE A 521 23.40 18.38 23.62
CA PHE A 521 24.11 17.11 23.56
C PHE A 521 23.73 16.34 22.28
N ASP A 522 24.73 15.90 21.52
CA ASP A 522 24.56 15.02 20.36
C ASP A 522 24.81 13.56 20.77
N PRO A 523 23.77 12.69 20.86
CA PRO A 523 23.94 11.33 21.34
C PRO A 523 24.78 10.43 20.41
N ASP A 524 24.92 10.79 19.13
CA ASP A 524 25.73 10.04 18.17
C ASP A 524 27.23 10.23 18.41
N THR A 525 27.63 11.46 18.77
CA THR A 525 29.04 11.83 18.99
C THR A 525 29.43 11.89 20.47
N ARG A 526 28.43 11.90 21.36
CA ARG A 526 28.54 12.13 22.82
C ARG A 526 29.17 13.47 23.19
N GLN A 527 29.00 14.48 22.35
CA GLN A 527 29.57 15.82 22.54
C GLN A 527 28.49 16.88 22.77
N LEU A 528 28.85 17.93 23.51
CA LEU A 528 28.08 19.17 23.56
C LEU A 528 28.42 20.01 22.32
N VAL A 529 27.40 20.43 21.58
CA VAL A 529 27.51 21.13 20.30
C VAL A 529 26.69 22.41 20.30
N THR A 530 27.25 23.46 19.69
CA THR A 530 26.57 24.74 19.37
C THR A 530 26.47 24.96 17.86
N THR A 531 27.09 24.08 17.06
CA THR A 531 27.06 24.05 15.60
C THR A 531 27.07 22.61 15.14
N VAL A 532 26.27 22.27 14.14
CA VAL A 532 26.25 20.94 13.51
C VAL A 532 26.24 21.08 11.99
N THR A 533 26.94 20.20 11.28
CA THR A 533 26.81 20.08 9.82
C THR A 533 25.72 19.05 9.52
N MET A 534 24.62 19.49 8.92
CA MET A 534 23.53 18.64 8.48
C MET A 534 23.77 18.21 7.03
N SER A 535 24.24 16.99 6.81
CA SER A 535 24.44 16.49 5.45
C SER A 535 23.16 16.42 4.62
N ALA A 536 23.30 16.50 3.30
CA ALA A 536 22.21 16.41 2.32
C ALA A 536 21.29 15.22 2.61
N GLY A 537 19.99 15.42 2.78
CA GLY A 537 19.04 14.34 3.03
C GLY A 537 19.31 13.54 4.31
N THR A 538 19.59 14.21 5.43
CA THR A 538 19.79 13.58 6.74
C THR A 538 18.92 14.17 7.84
N GLY A 539 18.74 13.39 8.90
CA GLY A 539 18.07 13.77 10.13
C GLY A 539 19.03 13.71 11.33
N LYS A 540 18.86 14.61 12.30
CA LYS A 540 19.60 14.59 13.56
C LYS A 540 18.66 14.90 14.73
N ILE A 541 18.91 14.22 15.84
CA ILE A 541 18.25 14.46 17.13
C ILE A 541 19.34 14.94 18.08
N LEU A 542 19.10 16.08 18.69
CA LEU A 542 19.93 16.68 19.73
C LEU A 542 19.12 16.72 21.03
N LEU A 543 19.77 16.58 22.17
CA LEU A 543 19.13 16.59 23.50
C LEU A 543 19.56 17.80 24.31
N ASN A 544 18.71 18.31 25.18
CA ASN A 544 19.03 19.47 26.03
C ASN A 544 20.14 19.14 27.06
N LYS A 545 20.32 17.86 27.34
CA LYS A 545 21.32 17.28 28.24
C LYS A 545 21.56 15.80 27.87
N PRO A 546 22.67 15.21 28.35
CA PRO A 546 22.87 13.76 28.37
C PRO A 546 21.71 13.01 29.07
#